data_AF-A0A553I1X9-F1
#
_entry.id   AF-A0A553I1X9-F1
#
_cell.length_a   1.000
_cell.length_b   1.000
_cell.length_c   1.000
_cell.angle_alpha   90.00
_cell.angle_beta   90.00
_cell.angle_gamma   90.00
#
_symmetry.space_group_name_H-M   'P 1'
#
loop_
_entity.id
_entity.type
_entity.pdbx_description
1 polymer ?
#
loop_
_entity_poly.entity_id
_entity_poly.type
_entity_poly.pdbx_seq_one_letter_code
_entity_poly.pdbx_strand_id
1 'polypeptide(L)'
;MMVFVKQVLSCALLVVSFQGLALGQTYSQDDIISGKALQQMGKTAYDTALQRLEGSTSNCTKDTVHVRKEWRNIPGPERIAFVKAVECLMEKPNVYPNVTGPKSMFDSFGVLHYHLTPYVHNSAYFLLFHRLYIWTYEQKLRDMCGYQGTFPYWEWGLDAGGVEKSPLFDGSETSMGSNGAKVNNTGGGGGGGGGFPGGGFFGGGSGGGCVTTGPFKNYTVNFGPNTASDPLAPNPRCLKRDLNTPICTTYASIKNTTETILEGKDIETFQANIQGDFRFPAARKWAFAVHGGGHFTIAGDPGGDFYFSPLEPVFYLHHGQIDRMYFIWQNLDWANRQTMAGTITMMNQPPSRNGTLDDVLDISPVGNSFTYRQLLDTVGDSPFCFVYE
;
A
#
# COMPACT_ATOMS: atom_id res chain seq x y z
N MET A 1 16.62 66.10 28.82
CA MET A 1 15.41 65.74 28.05
C MET A 1 15.78 64.64 27.08
N MET A 2 15.65 63.37 27.48
CA MET A 2 15.75 62.20 26.59
C MET A 2 15.24 60.98 27.36
N VAL A 3 14.01 60.58 27.03
CA VAL A 3 13.35 59.39 27.57
C VAL A 3 13.61 58.25 26.58
N PHE A 4 14.24 57.17 27.04
CA PHE A 4 14.35 55.91 26.30
C PHE A 4 13.07 55.10 26.51
N VAL A 5 12.30 54.89 25.45
CA VAL A 5 11.16 53.97 25.43
C VAL A 5 11.62 52.61 24.90
N LYS A 6 11.40 51.56 25.69
CA LYS A 6 11.57 50.15 25.33
C LYS A 6 10.56 49.77 24.24
N GLN A 7 11.02 49.14 23.16
CA GLN A 7 10.17 48.29 22.31
C GLN A 7 10.60 46.84 22.50
N VAL A 8 9.76 46.07 23.18
CA VAL A 8 9.82 44.61 23.21
C VAL A 8 9.03 44.13 21.99
N LEU A 9 9.71 43.54 21.00
CA LEU A 9 9.06 42.80 19.93
C LEU A 9 8.55 41.48 20.51
N SER A 10 7.24 41.36 20.72
CA SER A 10 6.58 40.06 20.82
C SER A 10 6.50 39.44 19.42
N CYS A 11 7.32 38.43 19.15
CA CYS A 11 7.06 37.49 18.06
C CYS A 11 5.85 36.64 18.44
N ALA A 12 4.69 36.96 17.89
CA ALA A 12 3.56 36.05 17.90
C ALA A 12 3.87 34.88 16.97
N LEU A 13 4.10 33.70 17.54
CA LEU A 13 4.10 32.43 16.83
C LEU A 13 2.72 32.23 16.20
N LEU A 14 2.63 32.47 14.89
CA LEU A 14 1.50 32.03 14.08
C LEU A 14 1.54 30.49 14.03
N VAL A 15 0.77 29.86 14.91
CA VAL A 15 0.42 28.44 14.77
C VAL A 15 -0.50 28.35 13.57
N VAL A 16 0.04 27.95 12.43
CA VAL A 16 -0.75 27.61 11.24
C VAL A 16 -1.52 26.34 11.57
N SER A 17 -2.81 26.48 11.86
CA SER A 17 -3.73 25.35 11.96
C SER A 17 -4.05 24.86 10.54
N PHE A 18 -3.56 23.67 10.19
CA PHE A 18 -3.96 23.00 8.95
C PHE A 18 -5.39 22.47 9.12
N GLN A 19 -6.33 22.99 8.34
CA GLN A 19 -7.73 22.59 8.34
C GLN A 19 -7.94 21.38 7.43
N GLY A 20 -7.94 20.19 8.01
CA GLY A 20 -8.42 18.96 7.37
C GLY A 20 -9.92 18.82 7.56
N LEU A 21 -10.70 18.78 6.47
CA LEU A 21 -12.16 18.61 6.52
C LEU A 21 -12.51 17.11 6.40
N ALA A 22 -12.43 16.39 7.52
CA ALA A 22 -13.19 15.16 7.71
C ALA A 22 -14.23 15.42 8.80
N LEU A 23 -15.53 15.35 8.46
CA LEU A 23 -16.65 15.47 9.41
C LEU A 23 -16.69 16.76 10.27
N GLY A 24 -16.03 17.84 9.86
CA GLY A 24 -15.94 19.07 10.65
C GLY A 24 -15.13 18.94 11.95
N GLN A 25 -14.39 17.83 12.13
CA GLN A 25 -13.45 17.67 13.24
C GLN A 25 -12.09 18.24 12.86
N THR A 26 -11.57 19.14 13.70
CA THR A 26 -10.21 19.68 13.59
C THR A 26 -9.29 18.93 14.55
N TYR A 27 -8.21 18.35 14.04
CA TYR A 27 -7.18 17.72 14.87
C TYR A 27 -6.03 18.68 15.13
N SER A 28 -5.43 18.61 16.33
CA SER A 28 -4.20 19.34 16.61
C SER A 28 -3.01 18.73 15.86
N GLN A 29 -1.96 19.51 15.64
CA GLN A 29 -0.74 18.98 15.00
C GLN A 29 -0.11 17.85 15.83
N ASP A 30 -0.22 17.92 17.16
CA ASP A 30 0.26 16.88 18.06
C ASP A 30 -0.55 15.58 17.92
N ASP A 31 -1.87 15.67 17.73
CA ASP A 31 -2.71 14.49 17.48
C ASP A 31 -2.43 13.85 16.12
N ILE A 32 -2.10 14.68 15.11
CA ILE A 32 -1.67 14.22 13.78
C ILE A 32 -0.32 13.49 13.88
N ILE A 33 0.68 14.10 14.51
CA ILE A 33 2.04 13.53 14.60
C ILE A 33 2.05 12.27 15.48
N SER A 34 1.31 12.27 16.58
CA SER A 34 1.24 11.12 17.49
C SER A 34 0.37 9.96 16.98
N GLY A 35 -0.42 10.17 15.93
CA GLY A 35 -1.34 9.18 15.38
C GLY A 35 -2.68 9.04 16.09
N LYS A 36 -2.94 9.84 17.12
CA LYS A 36 -4.25 9.89 17.78
C LYS A 36 -5.37 10.25 16.80
N ALA A 37 -5.12 11.21 15.90
CA ALA A 37 -6.08 11.59 14.86
C ALA A 37 -6.38 10.40 13.91
N LEU A 38 -5.35 9.68 13.47
CA LEU A 38 -5.51 8.50 12.62
C LEU A 38 -6.29 7.38 13.31
N GLN A 39 -6.02 7.14 14.61
CA GLN A 39 -6.76 6.15 15.40
C GLN A 39 -8.25 6.54 15.54
N GLN A 40 -8.54 7.82 15.81
CA GLN A 40 -9.92 8.30 15.92
C GLN A 40 -10.69 8.20 14.59
N MET A 41 -10.05 8.58 13.48
CA MET A 41 -10.61 8.41 12.14
C MET A 41 -10.82 6.94 11.79
N GLY A 42 -9.86 6.08 12.13
CA GLY A 42 -9.96 4.63 11.97
C GLY A 42 -11.15 4.04 12.71
N LYS A 43 -11.31 4.39 14.00
CA LYS A 43 -12.47 3.95 14.79
C LYS A 43 -13.79 4.43 14.19
N THR A 44 -13.87 5.69 13.78
CA THR A 44 -15.07 6.26 13.15
C THR A 44 -15.42 5.50 11.87
N ALA A 45 -14.41 5.19 11.05
CA ALA A 45 -14.58 4.45 9.81
C ALA A 45 -15.06 3.00 10.07
N TYR A 46 -14.45 2.33 11.06
CA TYR A 46 -14.85 1.00 11.49
C TYR A 46 -16.31 0.96 11.98
N ASP A 47 -16.68 1.87 12.88
CA ASP A 47 -18.05 1.97 13.39
C ASP A 47 -19.06 2.24 12.26
N THR A 48 -18.70 3.13 11.32
CA THR A 48 -19.56 3.44 10.16
C THR A 48 -19.76 2.23 9.26
N ALA A 49 -18.72 1.43 9.01
CA ALA A 49 -18.84 0.20 8.23
C ALA A 49 -19.68 -0.86 8.96
N LEU A 50 -19.47 -1.06 10.26
CA LEU A 50 -20.27 -2.00 11.06
C LEU A 50 -21.74 -1.59 11.17
N GLN A 51 -22.04 -0.29 11.17
CA GLN A 51 -23.41 0.19 11.13
C GLN A 51 -24.12 -0.21 9.83
N ARG A 52 -23.41 -0.24 8.69
CA ARG A 52 -23.99 -0.72 7.41
C ARG A 52 -24.33 -2.21 7.40
N LEU A 53 -23.74 -2.99 8.31
CA LEU A 53 -24.08 -4.40 8.49
C LEU A 53 -25.36 -4.59 9.33
N GLU A 54 -25.88 -3.56 9.99
CA GLU A 54 -27.12 -3.65 10.77
C GLU A 54 -28.32 -3.91 9.87
N GLY A 55 -29.01 -5.03 10.11
CA GLY A 55 -30.16 -5.43 9.29
C GLY A 55 -29.79 -5.87 7.87
N SER A 56 -28.49 -6.09 7.58
CA SER A 56 -28.06 -6.69 6.32
C SER A 56 -28.67 -8.09 6.17
N THR A 57 -29.23 -8.37 5.00
CA THR A 57 -29.75 -9.70 4.61
C THR A 57 -28.75 -10.51 3.79
N SER A 58 -27.52 -9.99 3.72
CA SER A 58 -26.42 -10.54 2.94
C SER A 58 -25.62 -11.59 3.73
N ASN A 59 -24.69 -12.30 3.09
CA ASN A 59 -23.79 -13.22 3.80
C ASN A 59 -22.72 -12.47 4.60
N CYS A 60 -22.50 -11.19 4.30
CA CYS A 60 -21.71 -10.31 5.14
C CYS A 60 -22.53 -9.74 6.31
N THR A 61 -22.13 -10.09 7.52
CA THR A 61 -22.80 -9.75 8.78
C THR A 61 -21.77 -9.35 9.83
N LYS A 62 -22.21 -8.81 10.98
CA LYS A 62 -21.30 -8.48 12.09
C LYS A 62 -20.51 -9.69 12.61
N ASP A 63 -21.04 -10.90 12.45
CA ASP A 63 -20.41 -12.15 12.92
C ASP A 63 -19.50 -12.80 11.87
N THR A 64 -19.71 -12.48 10.58
CA THR A 64 -18.97 -13.07 9.46
C THR A 64 -17.94 -12.13 8.83
N VAL A 65 -17.99 -10.84 9.14
CA VAL A 65 -17.06 -9.84 8.60
C VAL A 65 -15.62 -10.10 9.04
N HIS A 66 -14.70 -10.15 8.08
CA HIS A 66 -13.29 -10.32 8.37
C HIS A 66 -12.67 -9.01 8.84
N VAL A 67 -11.99 -9.03 9.99
CA VAL A 67 -11.28 -7.86 10.51
C VAL A 67 -9.81 -7.97 10.12
N ARG A 68 -9.31 -7.03 9.31
CA ARG A 68 -7.89 -6.88 8.93
C ARG A 68 -7.14 -6.06 9.98
N LYS A 69 -5.93 -6.48 10.36
CA LYS A 69 -5.19 -5.91 11.51
C LYS A 69 -3.77 -5.48 11.16
N GLU A 70 -3.24 -4.52 11.91
CA GLU A 70 -1.82 -4.16 11.82
C GLU A 70 -0.95 -5.34 12.28
N TRP A 71 0.14 -5.61 11.55
CA TRP A 71 1.03 -6.76 11.78
C TRP A 71 1.42 -7.00 13.25
N ARG A 72 1.74 -5.95 14.01
CA ARG A 72 2.18 -6.03 15.42
C ARG A 72 1.07 -6.47 16.36
N ASN A 73 -0.18 -6.21 15.98
CA ASN A 73 -1.36 -6.57 16.78
C ASN A 73 -1.80 -8.01 16.51
N ILE A 74 -1.13 -8.73 15.60
CA ILE A 74 -1.42 -10.13 15.30
C ILE A 74 -0.53 -11.04 16.17
N PRO A 75 -1.11 -12.01 16.90
CA PRO A 75 -0.35 -12.99 17.68
C PRO A 75 0.71 -13.72 16.86
N GLY A 76 1.87 -14.01 17.46
CA GLY A 76 2.98 -14.69 16.80
C GLY A 76 2.61 -15.96 16.02
N PRO A 77 1.83 -16.90 16.61
CA PRO A 77 1.39 -18.10 15.88
C PRO A 77 0.57 -17.81 14.62
N GLU A 78 -0.23 -16.74 14.63
CA GLU A 78 -1.05 -16.35 13.50
C GLU A 78 -0.23 -15.65 12.41
N ARG A 79 0.79 -14.86 12.80
CA ARG A 79 1.79 -14.32 11.86
C ARG A 79 2.57 -15.44 11.16
N ILE A 80 2.97 -16.47 11.89
CA ILE A 80 3.61 -17.67 11.32
C ILE A 80 2.65 -18.39 10.35
N ALA A 81 1.37 -18.51 10.70
CA ALA A 81 0.37 -19.12 9.82
C ALA A 81 0.18 -18.32 8.52
N PHE A 82 0.22 -16.99 8.59
CA PHE A 82 0.18 -16.12 7.40
C PHE A 82 1.39 -16.36 6.51
N VAL A 83 2.60 -16.30 7.08
CA VAL A 83 3.86 -16.58 6.36
C VAL A 83 3.81 -17.92 5.64
N LYS A 84 3.40 -18.99 6.33
CA LYS A 84 3.28 -20.34 5.75
C LYS A 84 2.28 -20.39 4.60
N ALA A 85 1.19 -19.64 4.69
CA ALA A 85 0.22 -19.56 3.59
C ALA A 85 0.80 -18.86 2.36
N VAL A 86 1.64 -17.83 2.56
CA VAL A 86 2.39 -17.18 1.47
C VAL A 86 3.39 -18.14 0.82
N GLU A 87 4.19 -18.85 1.63
CA GLU A 87 5.12 -19.89 1.13
C GLU A 87 4.35 -20.96 0.33
N CYS A 88 3.20 -21.39 0.82
CA CYS A 88 2.33 -22.31 0.10
C CYS A 88 1.89 -21.76 -1.27
N LEU A 89 1.53 -20.47 -1.41
CA LEU A 89 1.21 -19.89 -2.73
C LEU A 89 2.41 -19.86 -3.68
N MET A 90 3.63 -19.79 -3.16
CA MET A 90 4.87 -19.91 -3.95
C MET A 90 5.11 -21.35 -4.45
N GLU A 91 4.36 -22.33 -3.95
CA GLU A 91 4.40 -23.73 -4.39
C GLU A 91 3.20 -24.12 -5.27
N LYS A 92 2.10 -23.37 -5.21
CA LYS A 92 0.91 -23.65 -6.03
C LYS A 92 1.17 -23.38 -7.52
N PRO A 93 0.54 -24.12 -8.44
CA PRO A 93 0.76 -23.93 -9.87
C PRO A 93 0.46 -22.51 -10.35
N ASN A 94 1.27 -22.00 -11.28
CA ASN A 94 0.97 -20.77 -12.01
C ASN A 94 -0.23 -20.95 -12.96
N VAL A 95 -0.92 -19.85 -13.26
CA VAL A 95 -2.11 -19.84 -14.14
C VAL A 95 -1.85 -19.21 -15.52
N TYR A 96 -0.60 -18.89 -15.84
CA TYR A 96 -0.19 -18.30 -17.12
C TYR A 96 0.68 -19.27 -17.91
N PRO A 97 0.10 -20.31 -18.56
CA PRO A 97 0.86 -21.38 -19.20
C PRO A 97 1.74 -20.91 -20.37
N ASN A 98 1.43 -19.75 -20.96
CA ASN A 98 2.16 -19.18 -22.09
C ASN A 98 3.29 -18.23 -21.67
N VAL A 99 3.53 -18.07 -20.37
CA VAL A 99 4.58 -17.19 -19.84
C VAL A 99 5.62 -18.06 -19.14
N THR A 100 6.87 -17.99 -19.59
CA THR A 100 7.89 -18.98 -19.21
C THR A 100 8.55 -18.73 -17.84
N GLY A 101 8.65 -17.46 -17.45
CA GLY A 101 9.21 -17.00 -16.18
C GLY A 101 8.46 -17.47 -14.93
N PRO A 102 7.15 -17.18 -14.77
CA PRO A 102 6.40 -17.55 -13.58
C PRO A 102 6.40 -19.05 -13.34
N LYS A 103 6.54 -19.46 -12.08
CA LYS A 103 6.49 -20.86 -11.64
C LYS A 103 5.28 -21.15 -10.77
N SER A 104 4.82 -20.15 -10.02
CA SER A 104 3.83 -20.33 -8.97
C SER A 104 2.56 -19.47 -9.10
N MET A 105 1.57 -19.72 -8.25
CA MET A 105 0.42 -18.83 -8.08
C MET A 105 0.88 -17.46 -7.59
N PHE A 106 1.85 -17.40 -6.67
CA PHE A 106 2.47 -16.13 -6.24
C PHE A 106 3.07 -15.36 -7.43
N ASP A 107 3.77 -16.05 -8.33
CA ASP A 107 4.29 -15.44 -9.56
C ASP A 107 3.18 -14.96 -10.50
N SER A 108 2.02 -15.63 -10.51
CA SER A 108 0.89 -15.24 -11.37
C SER A 108 0.33 -13.86 -10.99
N PHE A 109 0.37 -13.51 -9.71
CA PHE A 109 0.06 -12.14 -9.26
C PHE A 109 1.05 -11.13 -9.88
N GLY A 110 2.36 -11.43 -9.87
CA GLY A 110 3.37 -10.58 -10.52
C GLY A 110 3.15 -10.38 -12.02
N VAL A 111 2.74 -11.43 -12.75
CA VAL A 111 2.38 -11.35 -14.18
C VAL A 111 1.15 -10.48 -14.40
N LEU A 112 0.09 -10.68 -13.60
CA LEU A 112 -1.13 -9.87 -13.67
C LEU A 112 -0.82 -8.39 -13.50
N HIS A 113 -0.04 -8.06 -12.47
CA HIS A 113 0.34 -6.69 -12.18
C HIS A 113 1.19 -6.09 -13.31
N TYR A 114 2.20 -6.80 -13.81
CA TYR A 114 3.01 -6.34 -14.95
C TYR A 114 2.14 -5.91 -16.15
N HIS A 115 1.15 -6.72 -16.52
CA HIS A 115 0.27 -6.40 -17.64
C HIS A 115 -0.69 -5.24 -17.36
N LEU A 116 -1.14 -5.07 -16.11
CA LEU A 116 -2.11 -4.05 -15.74
C LEU A 116 -1.48 -2.73 -15.27
N THR A 117 -0.18 -2.70 -14.94
CA THR A 117 0.55 -1.51 -14.48
C THR A 117 0.23 -0.25 -15.29
N PRO A 118 0.20 -0.26 -16.65
CA PRO A 118 -0.12 0.92 -17.45
C PRO A 118 -1.54 1.49 -17.28
N TYR A 119 -2.44 0.76 -16.60
CA TYR A 119 -3.84 1.11 -16.45
C TYR A 119 -4.27 1.30 -15.00
N VAL A 120 -3.49 0.81 -14.03
CA VAL A 120 -3.91 0.72 -12.61
C VAL A 120 -3.09 1.62 -11.68
N HIS A 121 -2.32 2.54 -12.22
CA HIS A 121 -1.59 3.56 -11.45
C HIS A 121 -1.79 4.94 -12.07
N ASN A 122 -1.90 5.98 -11.25
CA ASN A 122 -2.23 7.35 -11.68
C ASN A 122 -3.37 7.36 -12.70
N SER A 123 -4.38 6.55 -12.46
CA SER A 123 -5.55 6.31 -13.31
C SER A 123 -6.80 6.24 -12.44
N ALA A 124 -7.96 6.15 -13.06
CA ALA A 124 -9.24 5.96 -12.36
C ALA A 124 -9.34 4.66 -11.56
N TYR A 125 -8.46 3.69 -11.86
CA TYR A 125 -8.60 2.32 -11.41
C TYR A 125 -7.74 1.98 -10.20
N PHE A 126 -6.81 2.85 -9.81
CA PHE A 126 -5.76 2.56 -8.85
C PHE A 126 -6.26 1.93 -7.53
N LEU A 127 -7.14 2.63 -6.80
CA LEU A 127 -7.54 2.19 -5.46
C LEU A 127 -8.35 0.88 -5.50
N LEU A 128 -9.31 0.79 -6.41
CA LEU A 128 -10.22 -0.35 -6.50
C LEU A 128 -9.58 -1.59 -7.14
N PHE A 129 -8.65 -1.40 -8.09
CA PHE A 129 -7.81 -2.49 -8.57
C PHE A 129 -7.02 -3.12 -7.43
N HIS A 130 -6.26 -2.30 -6.67
CA HIS A 130 -5.41 -2.82 -5.60
C HIS A 130 -6.23 -3.43 -4.46
N ARG A 131 -7.42 -2.89 -4.14
CA ARG A 131 -8.37 -3.52 -3.21
C ARG A 131 -8.78 -4.93 -3.67
N LEU A 132 -9.25 -5.09 -4.91
CA LEU A 132 -9.62 -6.39 -5.44
C LEU A 132 -8.41 -7.33 -5.56
N TYR A 133 -7.24 -6.79 -5.88
CA TYR A 133 -6.00 -7.54 -6.01
C TYR A 133 -5.59 -8.19 -4.68
N ILE A 134 -5.52 -7.41 -3.59
CA ILE A 134 -5.17 -7.97 -2.27
C ILE A 134 -6.31 -8.82 -1.67
N TRP A 135 -7.57 -8.52 -1.98
CA TRP A 135 -8.68 -9.40 -1.62
C TRP A 135 -8.56 -10.76 -2.31
N THR A 136 -8.27 -10.78 -3.61
CA THR A 136 -8.08 -12.03 -4.36
C THR A 136 -6.90 -12.81 -3.80
N TYR A 137 -5.80 -12.13 -3.46
CA TYR A 137 -4.66 -12.75 -2.78
C TYR A 137 -5.06 -13.36 -1.43
N GLU A 138 -5.80 -12.63 -0.59
CA GLU A 138 -6.38 -13.16 0.65
C GLU A 138 -7.21 -14.42 0.40
N GLN A 139 -8.13 -14.40 -0.57
CA GLN A 139 -8.95 -15.56 -0.89
C GLN A 139 -8.10 -16.75 -1.36
N LYS A 140 -7.04 -16.53 -2.15
CA LYS A 140 -6.11 -17.62 -2.53
C LYS A 140 -5.38 -18.21 -1.32
N LEU A 141 -4.96 -17.39 -0.35
CA LEU A 141 -4.37 -17.89 0.90
C LEU A 141 -5.36 -18.80 1.65
N ARG A 142 -6.65 -18.42 1.69
CA ARG A 142 -7.70 -19.19 2.35
C ARG A 142 -8.02 -20.48 1.58
N ASP A 143 -8.34 -20.36 0.30
CA ASP A 143 -8.88 -21.44 -0.52
C ASP A 143 -7.82 -22.47 -0.92
N MET A 144 -6.60 -22.02 -1.24
CA MET A 144 -5.54 -22.91 -1.73
C MET A 144 -4.59 -23.39 -0.62
N CYS A 145 -4.47 -22.60 0.45
CA CYS A 145 -3.48 -22.80 1.51
C CYS A 145 -4.11 -22.94 2.90
N GLY A 146 -5.43 -22.91 3.02
CA GLY A 146 -6.15 -23.16 4.26
C GLY A 146 -5.96 -22.08 5.32
N TYR A 147 -5.52 -20.87 4.95
CA TYR A 147 -5.31 -19.79 5.91
C TYR A 147 -6.62 -19.37 6.59
N GLN A 148 -6.64 -19.34 7.92
CA GLN A 148 -7.84 -18.97 8.70
C GLN A 148 -7.67 -17.65 9.48
N GLY A 149 -6.47 -17.07 9.49
CA GLY A 149 -6.20 -15.85 10.25
C GLY A 149 -6.70 -14.58 9.57
N THR A 150 -6.37 -13.45 10.18
CA THR A 150 -6.63 -12.10 9.67
C THR A 150 -5.66 -11.70 8.57
N PHE A 151 -6.15 -10.97 7.56
CA PHE A 151 -5.26 -10.39 6.57
C PHE A 151 -4.52 -9.17 7.16
N PRO A 152 -3.17 -9.15 7.13
CA PRO A 152 -2.40 -8.12 7.78
C PRO A 152 -2.24 -6.86 6.91
N TYR A 153 -2.01 -5.72 7.57
CA TYR A 153 -1.48 -4.51 6.95
C TYR A 153 -0.24 -3.99 7.69
N TRP A 154 0.55 -3.14 7.02
CA TRP A 154 1.74 -2.52 7.59
C TRP A 154 1.55 -1.02 7.80
N GLU A 155 1.43 -0.58 9.06
CA GLU A 155 1.46 0.85 9.38
C GLU A 155 2.91 1.37 9.36
N TRP A 156 3.33 1.89 8.21
CA TRP A 156 4.69 2.42 7.98
C TRP A 156 5.13 3.41 9.04
N GLY A 157 4.20 4.24 9.52
CA GLY A 157 4.50 5.30 10.46
C GLY A 157 5.04 4.82 11.81
N LEU A 158 4.74 3.57 12.21
CA LEU A 158 5.31 2.94 13.40
C LEU A 158 6.80 2.56 13.22
N ASP A 159 7.25 2.49 11.97
CA ASP A 159 8.61 2.13 11.56
C ASP A 159 9.44 3.31 11.06
N ALA A 160 8.82 4.50 10.96
CA ALA A 160 9.46 5.71 10.46
C ALA A 160 10.72 6.13 11.25
N GLY A 161 10.94 5.63 12.47
CA GLY A 161 12.13 5.86 13.29
C GLY A 161 13.22 4.78 13.19
N GLY A 162 13.01 3.72 12.41
CA GLY A 162 13.95 2.61 12.28
C GLY A 162 13.28 1.34 11.74
N VAL A 163 13.17 1.23 10.42
CA VAL A 163 12.48 0.14 9.72
C VAL A 163 13.15 -1.21 9.96
N GLU A 164 14.47 -1.23 10.18
CA GLU A 164 15.24 -2.43 10.48
C GLU A 164 14.87 -3.06 11.83
N LYS A 165 14.18 -2.32 12.71
CA LYS A 165 13.67 -2.80 14.00
C LYS A 165 12.21 -3.23 13.94
N SER A 166 11.56 -3.10 12.79
CA SER A 166 10.18 -3.53 12.61
C SER A 166 10.08 -5.04 12.87
N PRO A 167 9.06 -5.52 13.61
CA PRO A 167 8.77 -6.94 13.68
C PRO A 167 8.32 -7.52 12.33
N LEU A 168 8.09 -6.66 11.32
CA LEU A 168 7.88 -7.09 9.94
C LEU A 168 9.20 -7.49 9.26
N PHE A 169 10.33 -6.91 9.69
CA PHE A 169 11.63 -7.03 9.03
C PHE A 169 12.76 -7.54 9.95
N ASP A 170 12.46 -7.99 11.16
CA ASP A 170 13.46 -8.42 12.16
C ASP A 170 14.15 -9.76 11.81
N GLY A 171 13.67 -10.46 10.78
CA GLY A 171 14.23 -11.73 10.33
C GLY A 171 13.87 -12.94 11.21
N SER A 172 12.96 -12.77 12.17
CA SER A 172 12.39 -13.87 12.95
C SER A 172 11.42 -14.72 12.12
N GLU A 173 10.99 -15.86 12.66
CA GLU A 173 9.93 -16.70 12.06
C GLU A 173 8.57 -15.97 11.98
N THR A 174 8.38 -14.93 12.79
CA THR A 174 7.14 -14.11 12.82
C THR A 174 7.23 -12.85 11.95
N SER A 175 8.24 -12.76 11.08
CA SER A 175 8.50 -11.63 10.19
C SER A 175 8.26 -12.02 8.74
N MET A 176 8.27 -11.02 7.85
CA MET A 176 8.30 -11.24 6.41
C MET A 176 9.75 -11.34 5.89
N GLY A 177 10.70 -11.81 6.70
CA GLY A 177 12.12 -11.89 6.38
C GLY A 177 12.90 -10.64 6.75
N SER A 178 14.22 -10.74 6.77
CA SER A 178 15.11 -9.64 7.20
C SER A 178 15.34 -8.57 6.12
N ASN A 179 16.22 -7.61 6.42
CA ASN A 179 16.91 -6.82 5.40
C ASN A 179 17.83 -7.67 4.51
N GLY A 180 18.28 -7.11 3.39
CA GLY A 180 19.30 -7.66 2.53
C GLY A 180 20.71 -7.53 3.11
N ALA A 181 21.63 -8.38 2.65
CA ALA A 181 23.05 -8.26 2.96
C ALA A 181 23.57 -6.87 2.55
N LYS A 182 24.36 -6.24 3.42
CA LYS A 182 24.92 -4.91 3.14
C LYS A 182 25.83 -4.94 1.92
N VAL A 183 25.60 -4.03 0.98
CA VAL A 183 26.47 -3.83 -0.20
C VAL A 183 27.23 -2.51 -0.04
N ASN A 184 28.57 -2.57 -0.07
CA ASN A 184 29.40 -1.37 -0.05
C ASN A 184 29.36 -0.70 -1.43
N ASN A 185 29.02 0.60 -1.49
CA ASN A 185 28.69 1.39 -2.69
C ASN A 185 27.25 1.20 -3.21
N THR A 186 26.25 1.48 -2.36
CA THR A 186 24.91 1.86 -2.83
C THR A 186 24.94 3.28 -3.41
N GLY A 187 25.69 3.48 -4.50
CA GLY A 187 25.64 4.72 -5.25
C GLY A 187 24.26 4.88 -5.87
N GLY A 188 23.31 5.50 -5.15
CA GLY A 188 21.99 5.95 -5.63
C GLY A 188 21.21 4.95 -6.49
N GLY A 189 21.52 3.67 -6.37
CA GLY A 189 21.11 2.62 -7.28
C GLY A 189 19.90 1.92 -6.73
N GLY A 190 18.86 2.69 -6.38
CA GLY A 190 17.52 2.13 -6.43
C GLY A 190 17.39 1.52 -7.81
N GLY A 191 17.20 0.20 -7.88
CA GLY A 191 16.89 -0.52 -9.11
C GLY A 191 15.53 -0.13 -9.68
N GLY A 192 15.16 1.16 -9.62
CA GLY A 192 14.02 1.78 -10.27
C GLY A 192 14.27 1.86 -11.77
N GLY A 193 14.41 0.70 -12.39
CA GLY A 193 14.31 0.48 -13.83
C GLY A 193 12.89 0.64 -14.37
N GLY A 194 12.10 1.52 -13.76
CA GLY A 194 10.67 1.68 -14.01
C GLY A 194 10.29 3.14 -14.04
N GLY A 195 10.74 3.87 -15.05
CA GLY A 195 10.02 5.02 -15.64
C GLY A 195 9.67 6.25 -14.79
N PHE A 196 9.91 6.27 -13.48
CA PHE A 196 9.67 7.46 -12.67
C PHE A 196 10.85 8.42 -12.79
N PRO A 197 10.62 9.69 -13.17
CA PRO A 197 11.65 10.73 -13.11
C PRO A 197 11.98 10.96 -11.63
N GLY A 198 13.00 10.27 -11.12
CA GLY A 198 13.22 10.20 -9.67
C GLY A 198 14.06 9.03 -9.15
N GLY A 199 14.23 7.95 -9.91
CA GLY A 199 14.84 6.70 -9.40
C GLY A 199 16.28 6.80 -8.87
N GLY A 200 17.03 7.84 -9.25
CA GLY A 200 18.40 8.10 -8.77
C GLY A 200 18.52 9.13 -7.65
N PHE A 201 17.41 9.62 -7.07
CA PHE A 201 17.43 10.76 -6.14
C PHE A 201 17.62 10.37 -4.66
N PHE A 202 17.57 9.09 -4.32
CA PHE A 202 17.61 8.65 -2.93
C PHE A 202 18.90 7.89 -2.63
N GLY A 203 19.53 8.23 -1.50
CA GLY A 203 20.65 7.46 -0.97
C GLY A 203 20.18 6.02 -0.68
N GLY A 204 21.10 5.06 -0.86
CA GLY A 204 20.81 3.67 -0.52
C GLY A 204 20.43 3.48 0.95
N GLY A 205 19.69 2.42 1.21
CA GLY A 205 19.34 1.96 2.55
C GLY A 205 20.49 1.25 3.25
N SER A 206 20.15 0.45 4.25
CA SER A 206 21.12 -0.28 5.09
C SER A 206 21.47 -1.68 4.57
N GLY A 207 20.94 -2.09 3.41
CA GLY A 207 21.08 -3.42 2.82
C GLY A 207 21.64 -3.39 1.38
N GLY A 208 20.85 -3.92 0.43
CA GLY A 208 21.12 -3.93 -1.02
C GLY A 208 21.25 -5.32 -1.63
N GLY A 209 21.65 -6.32 -0.84
CA GLY A 209 21.85 -7.70 -1.26
C GLY A 209 20.65 -8.62 -0.97
N CYS A 210 20.88 -9.93 -1.08
CA CYS A 210 19.87 -10.95 -0.77
C CYS A 210 19.42 -10.86 0.69
N VAL A 211 18.13 -11.10 0.97
CA VAL A 211 17.60 -11.27 2.33
C VAL A 211 18.40 -12.34 3.08
N THR A 212 18.77 -12.05 4.33
CA THR A 212 19.78 -12.84 5.07
C THR A 212 19.20 -13.86 6.04
N THR A 213 18.05 -13.56 6.66
CA THR A 213 17.34 -14.43 7.62
C THR A 213 15.81 -14.32 7.48
N GLY A 214 15.11 -15.23 8.16
CA GLY A 214 13.66 -15.32 8.15
C GLY A 214 13.09 -16.19 7.02
N PRO A 215 11.75 -16.30 6.94
CA PRO A 215 11.06 -17.32 6.13
C PRO A 215 11.38 -17.23 4.63
N PHE A 216 11.46 -16.02 4.09
CA PHE A 216 11.68 -15.80 2.65
C PHE A 216 13.16 -15.71 2.25
N LYS A 217 14.11 -16.15 3.09
CA LYS A 217 15.54 -16.15 2.74
C LYS A 217 15.84 -16.97 1.48
N ASN A 218 15.14 -18.10 1.31
CA ASN A 218 15.34 -19.03 0.19
C ASN A 218 14.28 -18.85 -0.91
N TYR A 219 13.40 -17.86 -0.79
CA TYR A 219 12.46 -17.53 -1.86
C TYR A 219 13.23 -17.06 -3.11
N THR A 220 12.82 -17.58 -4.26
CA THR A 220 13.40 -17.27 -5.57
C THR A 220 12.45 -16.37 -6.35
N VAL A 221 12.91 -15.18 -6.69
CA VAL A 221 12.25 -14.30 -7.66
C VAL A 221 12.52 -14.86 -9.06
N ASN A 222 11.48 -15.33 -9.76
CA ASN A 222 11.65 -16.16 -10.95
C ASN A 222 11.80 -15.40 -12.27
N PHE A 223 11.41 -14.13 -12.33
CA PHE A 223 11.36 -13.31 -13.55
C PHE A 223 11.47 -11.81 -13.21
N GLY A 224 11.31 -10.92 -14.19
CA GLY A 224 11.76 -9.53 -14.12
C GLY A 224 13.29 -9.43 -14.16
N PRO A 225 13.88 -8.27 -13.84
CA PRO A 225 13.22 -6.97 -13.62
C PRO A 225 12.68 -6.39 -14.94
N ASN A 226 11.94 -5.29 -14.86
CA ASN A 226 11.39 -4.59 -16.04
C ASN A 226 12.47 -4.08 -17.02
N THR A 227 13.72 -3.95 -16.57
CA THR A 227 14.86 -3.58 -17.42
C THR A 227 15.47 -4.74 -18.20
N ALA A 228 15.03 -5.98 -17.97
CA ALA A 228 15.46 -7.11 -18.77
C ALA A 228 14.94 -6.99 -20.22
N SER A 229 15.65 -7.60 -21.18
CA SER A 229 15.21 -7.61 -22.58
C SER A 229 13.88 -8.36 -22.77
N ASP A 230 13.68 -9.41 -21.98
CA ASP A 230 12.40 -10.10 -21.82
C ASP A 230 12.11 -10.22 -20.32
N PRO A 231 11.34 -9.29 -19.74
CA PRO A 231 11.01 -9.30 -18.32
C PRO A 231 10.16 -10.50 -17.87
N LEU A 232 9.55 -11.25 -18.80
CA LEU A 232 8.72 -12.41 -18.50
C LEU A 232 9.44 -13.75 -18.75
N ALA A 233 10.69 -13.72 -19.22
CA ALA A 233 11.54 -14.90 -19.31
C ALA A 233 12.04 -15.35 -17.91
N PRO A 234 12.44 -16.63 -17.75
CA PRO A 234 13.08 -17.09 -16.53
C PRO A 234 14.35 -16.31 -16.20
N ASN A 235 14.38 -15.71 -15.01
CA ASN A 235 15.53 -15.01 -14.44
C ASN A 235 15.61 -15.25 -12.92
N PRO A 236 15.85 -16.50 -12.49
CA PRO A 236 15.81 -16.87 -11.07
C PRO A 236 16.94 -16.21 -10.28
N ARG A 237 16.57 -15.55 -9.19
CA ARG A 237 17.52 -14.88 -8.27
C ARG A 237 16.92 -14.76 -6.88
N CYS A 238 17.77 -14.46 -5.90
CA CYS A 238 17.31 -14.23 -4.53
C CYS A 238 16.45 -12.96 -4.43
N LEU A 239 15.53 -12.94 -3.46
CA LEU A 239 14.90 -11.70 -3.02
C LEU A 239 15.93 -10.75 -2.40
N LYS A 240 15.97 -9.49 -2.83
CA LYS A 240 16.83 -8.45 -2.28
C LYS A 240 16.03 -7.34 -1.63
N ARG A 241 16.55 -6.80 -0.52
CA ARG A 241 15.98 -5.63 0.15
C ARG A 241 17.07 -4.62 0.50
N ASP A 242 16.70 -3.36 0.50
CA ASP A 242 17.56 -2.26 0.90
C ASP A 242 16.76 -1.34 1.83
N LEU A 243 16.46 -1.83 3.04
CA LEU A 243 15.57 -1.12 3.96
C LEU A 243 16.05 0.32 4.18
N ASN A 244 15.13 1.27 3.97
CA ASN A 244 15.47 2.68 3.89
C ASN A 244 14.63 3.51 4.88
N THR A 245 15.12 3.58 6.11
CA THR A 245 14.49 4.40 7.17
C THR A 245 14.29 5.86 6.75
N PRO A 246 15.26 6.58 6.16
CA PRO A 246 15.06 7.95 5.68
C PRO A 246 13.87 8.13 4.72
N ILE A 247 13.65 7.18 3.80
CA ILE A 247 12.47 7.19 2.92
C ILE A 247 11.19 7.04 3.72
N CYS A 248 11.15 6.07 4.64
CA CYS A 248 9.99 5.85 5.50
C CYS A 248 9.67 7.09 6.34
N THR A 249 10.68 7.70 6.97
CA THR A 249 10.53 8.92 7.77
C THR A 249 9.95 10.07 6.95
N THR A 250 10.42 10.24 5.71
CA THR A 250 10.09 11.40 4.87
C THR A 250 8.70 11.28 4.23
N TYR A 251 8.35 10.08 3.75
CA TYR A 251 7.21 9.90 2.86
C TYR A 251 6.09 9.03 3.45
N ALA A 252 6.41 8.16 4.40
CA ALA A 252 5.47 7.18 4.95
C ALA A 252 5.33 7.29 6.48
N SER A 253 5.45 8.51 7.04
CA SER A 253 5.20 8.73 8.46
C SER A 253 3.70 8.73 8.81
N ILE A 254 3.37 8.58 10.10
CA ILE A 254 1.98 8.70 10.59
C ILE A 254 1.37 10.05 10.18
N LYS A 255 2.18 11.13 10.23
CA LYS A 255 1.76 12.47 9.79
C LYS A 255 1.35 12.45 8.32
N ASN A 256 2.17 11.87 7.44
CA ASN A 256 1.85 11.78 6.00
C ASN A 256 0.57 10.98 5.76
N THR A 257 0.40 9.83 6.42
CA THR A 257 -0.83 9.01 6.35
C THR A 257 -2.06 9.84 6.74
N THR A 258 -1.99 10.51 7.90
CA THR A 258 -3.10 11.28 8.47
C THR A 258 -3.46 12.48 7.60
N GLU A 259 -2.49 13.29 7.21
CA GLU A 259 -2.71 14.48 6.39
C GLU A 259 -3.20 14.12 4.98
N THR A 260 -2.74 13.00 4.40
CA THR A 260 -3.26 12.52 3.11
C THR A 260 -4.76 12.26 3.15
N ILE A 261 -5.25 11.62 4.23
CA ILE A 261 -6.68 11.37 4.44
C ILE A 261 -7.45 12.69 4.63
N LEU A 262 -6.93 13.57 5.49
CA LEU A 262 -7.57 14.84 5.83
C LEU A 262 -7.65 15.84 4.68
N GLU A 263 -6.65 15.83 3.79
CA GLU A 263 -6.56 16.75 2.65
C GLU A 263 -7.20 16.21 1.37
N GLY A 264 -7.56 14.92 1.33
CA GLY A 264 -8.34 14.33 0.25
C GLY A 264 -9.79 14.84 0.28
N LYS A 265 -10.08 15.95 -0.39
CA LYS A 265 -11.45 16.53 -0.41
C LYS A 265 -12.43 15.70 -1.24
N ASP A 266 -11.92 15.10 -2.30
CA ASP A 266 -12.62 14.25 -3.26
C ASP A 266 -11.68 13.10 -3.66
N ILE A 267 -12.23 12.13 -4.39
CA ILE A 267 -11.49 10.93 -4.80
C ILE A 267 -10.29 11.28 -5.70
N GLU A 268 -10.41 12.32 -6.53
CA GLU A 268 -9.34 12.78 -7.44
C GLU A 268 -8.13 13.29 -6.64
N THR A 269 -8.37 14.18 -5.68
CA THR A 269 -7.33 14.73 -4.81
C THR A 269 -6.75 13.65 -3.90
N PHE A 270 -7.60 12.79 -3.32
CA PHE A 270 -7.15 11.73 -2.42
C PHE A 270 -6.21 10.74 -3.10
N GLN A 271 -6.60 10.20 -4.27
CA GLN A 271 -5.74 9.25 -5.00
C GLN A 271 -4.48 9.91 -5.55
N ALA A 272 -4.55 11.19 -5.93
CA ALA A 272 -3.38 11.94 -6.38
C ALA A 272 -2.39 12.16 -5.23
N ASN A 273 -2.88 12.48 -4.03
CA ASN A 273 -2.05 12.65 -2.84
C ASN A 273 -1.38 11.35 -2.41
N ILE A 274 -2.10 10.22 -2.47
CA ILE A 274 -1.54 8.88 -2.11
C ILE A 274 -0.38 8.49 -3.04
N GLN A 275 -0.46 8.84 -4.32
CA GLN A 275 0.51 8.44 -5.35
C GLN A 275 1.56 9.51 -5.66
N GLY A 276 1.38 10.75 -5.17
CA GLY A 276 2.28 11.86 -5.49
C GLY A 276 2.14 12.32 -6.95
N ASP A 277 0.92 12.34 -7.48
CA ASP A 277 0.68 12.62 -8.89
C ASP A 277 0.94 14.10 -9.26
N PHE A 278 2.07 14.35 -9.92
CA PHE A 278 2.51 15.69 -10.30
C PHE A 278 1.57 16.46 -11.24
N ARG A 279 0.63 15.78 -11.89
CA ARG A 279 -0.41 16.43 -12.71
C ARG A 279 -1.30 17.33 -11.84
N PHE A 280 -1.54 16.96 -10.59
CA PHE A 280 -2.41 17.67 -9.66
C PHE A 280 -1.61 18.61 -8.75
N PRO A 281 -1.84 19.93 -8.77
CA PRO A 281 -1.09 20.87 -7.93
C PRO A 281 -1.12 20.55 -6.44
N ALA A 282 -2.25 20.07 -5.92
CA ALA A 282 -2.40 19.66 -4.52
C ALA A 282 -1.50 18.48 -4.15
N ALA A 283 -1.22 17.60 -5.12
CA ALA A 283 -0.46 16.38 -4.89
C ALA A 283 1.07 16.57 -4.97
N ARG A 284 1.54 17.63 -5.64
CA ARG A 284 2.98 17.88 -5.87
C ARG A 284 3.82 17.95 -4.60
N LYS A 285 3.24 18.40 -3.47
CA LYS A 285 3.94 18.46 -2.19
C LYS A 285 4.24 17.09 -1.58
N TRP A 286 3.51 16.05 -1.99
CA TRP A 286 3.70 14.69 -1.48
C TRP A 286 4.86 13.98 -2.15
N ALA A 287 5.30 14.45 -3.33
CA ALA A 287 6.41 13.90 -4.10
C ALA A 287 6.30 12.38 -4.28
N PHE A 288 7.00 11.59 -3.47
CA PHE A 288 6.95 10.13 -3.52
C PHE A 288 5.71 9.52 -2.84
N ALA A 289 5.07 10.33 -1.99
CA ALA A 289 3.88 10.02 -1.22
C ALA A 289 3.97 8.73 -0.40
N VAL A 290 2.88 8.37 0.27
CA VAL A 290 2.84 7.17 1.09
C VAL A 290 2.90 5.88 0.26
N HIS A 291 2.36 5.87 -0.97
CA HIS A 291 2.42 4.71 -1.86
C HIS A 291 3.86 4.43 -2.32
N GLY A 292 4.52 5.41 -2.95
CA GLY A 292 5.93 5.25 -3.33
C GLY A 292 6.82 5.05 -2.11
N GLY A 293 6.58 5.82 -1.04
CA GLY A 293 7.33 5.74 0.20
C GLY A 293 7.32 4.35 0.82
N GLY A 294 6.17 3.67 0.84
CA GLY A 294 6.09 2.30 1.32
C GLY A 294 6.87 1.30 0.46
N HIS A 295 6.75 1.36 -0.88
CA HIS A 295 7.54 0.50 -1.78
C HIS A 295 9.05 0.71 -1.62
N PHE A 296 9.52 1.96 -1.65
CA PHE A 296 10.95 2.27 -1.63
C PHE A 296 11.55 2.32 -0.21
N THR A 297 10.72 2.17 0.82
CA THR A 297 11.20 1.78 2.15
C THR A 297 11.75 0.35 2.14
N ILE A 298 11.16 -0.56 1.34
CA ILE A 298 11.65 -1.93 1.15
C ILE A 298 12.77 -1.96 0.10
N ALA A 299 12.52 -1.25 -1.01
CA ALA A 299 13.41 -1.14 -2.16
C ALA A 299 13.93 -2.52 -2.62
N GLY A 300 15.18 -2.59 -3.08
CA GLY A 300 15.78 -3.83 -3.56
C GLY A 300 15.08 -4.38 -4.81
N ASP A 301 15.05 -5.70 -4.90
CA ASP A 301 14.59 -6.45 -6.08
C ASP A 301 13.70 -7.60 -5.62
N PRO A 302 12.39 -7.58 -5.93
CA PRO A 302 11.70 -6.66 -6.84
C PRO A 302 10.98 -5.50 -6.13
N GLY A 303 11.18 -5.28 -4.83
CA GLY A 303 10.43 -4.25 -4.07
C GLY A 303 10.57 -2.82 -4.61
N GLY A 304 11.67 -2.48 -5.28
CA GLY A 304 11.87 -1.20 -5.97
C GLY A 304 11.46 -1.20 -7.46
N ASP A 305 11.01 -2.33 -8.01
CA ASP A 305 10.55 -2.45 -9.39
C ASP A 305 9.05 -2.17 -9.46
N PHE A 306 8.66 -1.06 -10.09
CA PHE A 306 7.27 -0.63 -10.16
C PHE A 306 6.33 -1.65 -10.82
N TYR A 307 6.82 -2.47 -11.76
CA TYR A 307 6.00 -3.47 -12.44
C TYR A 307 5.97 -4.80 -11.68
N PHE A 308 7.09 -5.17 -11.06
CA PHE A 308 7.25 -6.47 -10.41
C PHE A 308 7.22 -6.43 -8.88
N SER A 309 6.90 -5.29 -8.26
CA SER A 309 6.80 -5.16 -6.81
C SER A 309 5.90 -6.18 -6.11
N PRO A 310 4.84 -6.76 -6.70
CA PRO A 310 4.08 -7.84 -6.04
C PRO A 310 4.83 -9.16 -5.87
N LEU A 311 5.98 -9.32 -6.53
CA LEU A 311 6.89 -10.46 -6.29
C LEU A 311 7.70 -10.28 -5.00
N GLU A 312 7.53 -9.16 -4.29
CA GLU A 312 7.99 -8.94 -2.92
C GLU A 312 6.82 -9.24 -1.93
N PRO A 313 6.94 -10.23 -1.03
CA PRO A 313 5.84 -10.62 -0.14
C PRO A 313 5.24 -9.51 0.73
N VAL A 314 5.99 -8.46 1.06
CA VAL A 314 5.48 -7.32 1.85
C VAL A 314 4.59 -6.37 1.04
N PHE A 315 4.55 -6.48 -0.30
CA PHE A 315 3.64 -5.73 -1.17
C PHE A 315 2.19 -5.77 -0.66
N TYR A 316 1.72 -6.95 -0.25
CA TYR A 316 0.33 -7.17 0.16
C TYR A 316 -0.01 -6.49 1.48
N LEU A 317 0.95 -6.36 2.40
CA LEU A 317 0.77 -5.63 3.65
C LEU A 317 0.85 -4.11 3.43
N HIS A 318 1.74 -3.67 2.54
CA HIS A 318 1.82 -2.28 2.10
C HIS A 318 0.49 -1.85 1.45
N HIS A 319 -0.03 -2.61 0.49
CA HIS A 319 -1.32 -2.33 -0.12
C HIS A 319 -2.50 -2.56 0.81
N GLY A 320 -2.37 -3.43 1.81
CA GLY A 320 -3.30 -3.51 2.93
C GLY A 320 -3.46 -2.17 3.66
N GLN A 321 -2.36 -1.43 3.84
CA GLN A 321 -2.39 -0.10 4.46
C GLN A 321 -2.90 0.98 3.49
N ILE A 322 -2.58 0.90 2.19
CA ILE A 322 -3.18 1.80 1.18
C ILE A 322 -4.70 1.63 1.14
N ASP A 323 -5.18 0.39 1.14
CA ASP A 323 -6.61 0.10 1.17
C ASP A 323 -7.26 0.50 2.49
N ARG A 324 -6.56 0.35 3.63
CA ARG A 324 -7.01 0.89 4.92
C ARG A 324 -7.19 2.40 4.88
N MET A 325 -6.25 3.15 4.30
CA MET A 325 -6.40 4.60 4.14
C MET A 325 -7.64 4.94 3.31
N TYR A 326 -7.87 4.21 2.21
CA TYR A 326 -9.06 4.41 1.38
C TYR A 326 -10.35 4.05 2.10
N PHE A 327 -10.37 2.93 2.84
CA PHE A 327 -11.47 2.54 3.71
C PHE A 327 -11.79 3.65 4.74
N ILE A 328 -10.77 4.19 5.43
CA ILE A 328 -10.97 5.29 6.37
C ILE A 328 -11.55 6.50 5.65
N TRP A 329 -10.93 6.93 4.55
CA TRP A 329 -11.39 8.09 3.79
C TRP A 329 -12.84 7.94 3.32
N GLN A 330 -13.22 6.80 2.74
CA GLN A 330 -14.59 6.55 2.30
C GLN A 330 -15.59 6.61 3.47
N ASN A 331 -15.29 5.92 4.57
CA ASN A 331 -16.23 5.79 5.68
C ASN A 331 -16.36 7.06 6.53
N LEU A 332 -15.40 7.99 6.48
CA LEU A 332 -15.55 9.31 7.09
C LEU A 332 -16.67 10.15 6.43
N ASP A 333 -17.07 9.86 5.20
CA ASP A 333 -18.23 10.49 4.57
C ASP A 333 -18.84 9.54 3.54
N TRP A 334 -19.35 8.41 4.05
CA TRP A 334 -19.80 7.29 3.22
C TRP A 334 -20.79 7.71 2.14
N ALA A 335 -21.71 8.63 2.45
CA ALA A 335 -22.75 9.08 1.53
C ALA A 335 -22.22 9.78 0.27
N ASN A 336 -21.06 10.46 0.36
CA ASN A 336 -20.54 11.28 -0.74
C ASN A 336 -19.24 10.72 -1.35
N ARG A 337 -18.61 9.73 -0.72
CA ARG A 337 -17.28 9.21 -1.10
C ARG A 337 -17.32 7.86 -1.85
N GLN A 338 -18.47 7.49 -2.39
CA GLN A 338 -18.65 6.32 -3.28
C GLN A 338 -18.42 6.71 -4.76
N THR A 339 -17.25 7.28 -5.06
CA THR A 339 -16.96 7.89 -6.37
C THR A 339 -15.66 7.39 -6.97
N MET A 340 -15.47 7.70 -8.26
CA MET A 340 -14.27 7.40 -9.05
C MET A 340 -13.93 8.63 -9.90
N ALA A 341 -12.64 8.90 -10.13
CA ALA A 341 -12.19 9.99 -11.00
C ALA A 341 -10.88 9.65 -11.71
N GLY A 342 -10.62 10.29 -12.85
CA GLY A 342 -9.42 10.10 -13.65
C GLY A 342 -9.67 9.33 -14.97
N THR A 343 -8.60 9.11 -15.73
CA THR A 343 -8.65 8.42 -17.02
C THR A 343 -8.20 6.97 -16.93
N ILE A 344 -8.52 6.17 -17.94
CA ILE A 344 -8.30 4.71 -17.93
C ILE A 344 -6.84 4.29 -18.21
N THR A 345 -5.98 5.25 -18.54
CA THR A 345 -4.56 5.05 -18.80
C THR A 345 -3.74 5.82 -17.79
N MET A 346 -2.66 5.22 -17.31
CA MET A 346 -1.71 5.84 -16.39
C MET A 346 -1.28 7.22 -16.89
N MET A 347 -1.35 8.21 -16.01
CA MET A 347 -0.97 9.60 -16.31
C MET A 347 -1.74 10.24 -17.47
N ASN A 348 -2.85 9.63 -17.94
CA ASN A 348 -3.52 9.98 -19.19
C ASN A 348 -2.60 9.87 -20.41
N GLN A 349 -1.73 8.84 -20.43
CA GLN A 349 -0.76 8.58 -21.49
C GLN A 349 -0.92 7.15 -22.04
N PRO A 350 -1.33 6.98 -23.32
CA PRO A 350 -1.88 8.03 -24.20
C PRO A 350 -3.19 8.62 -23.65
N PRO A 351 -3.65 9.79 -24.13
CA PRO A 351 -4.93 10.35 -23.71
C PRO A 351 -6.08 9.36 -23.91
N SER A 352 -6.94 9.22 -22.90
CA SER A 352 -8.05 8.29 -22.91
C SER A 352 -9.29 8.85 -22.24
N ARG A 353 -10.43 8.15 -22.35
CA ARG A 353 -11.68 8.54 -21.67
C ARG A 353 -11.52 8.46 -20.15
N ASN A 354 -12.44 9.11 -19.44
CA ASN A 354 -12.59 8.92 -18.02
C ASN A 354 -13.03 7.47 -17.71
N GLY A 355 -12.52 6.95 -16.60
CA GLY A 355 -13.03 5.71 -16.02
C GLY A 355 -14.43 5.92 -15.43
N THR A 356 -15.21 4.86 -15.38
CA THR A 356 -16.57 4.88 -14.83
C THR A 356 -16.77 3.70 -13.89
N LEU A 357 -17.73 3.82 -12.97
CA LEU A 357 -18.08 2.71 -12.07
C LEU A 357 -18.67 1.50 -12.80
N ASP A 358 -19.12 1.67 -14.04
CA ASP A 358 -19.66 0.59 -14.87
C ASP A 358 -18.57 -0.10 -15.71
N ASP A 359 -17.34 0.41 -15.66
CA ASP A 359 -16.19 -0.30 -16.24
C ASP A 359 -16.00 -1.64 -15.50
N VAL A 360 -15.57 -2.64 -16.26
CA VAL A 360 -15.29 -3.99 -15.74
C VAL A 360 -13.80 -4.13 -15.50
N LEU A 361 -13.44 -4.45 -14.27
CA LEU A 361 -12.11 -4.92 -13.91
C LEU A 361 -12.08 -6.44 -14.03
N ASP A 362 -11.35 -6.94 -15.02
CA ASP A 362 -11.07 -8.37 -15.17
C ASP A 362 -9.63 -8.67 -14.75
N ILE A 363 -9.48 -9.55 -13.76
CA ILE A 363 -8.20 -10.04 -13.25
C ILE A 363 -8.02 -11.55 -13.48
N SER A 364 -8.79 -12.12 -14.40
CA SER A 364 -8.62 -13.50 -14.85
C SER A 364 -7.23 -13.69 -15.50
N PRO A 365 -6.62 -14.88 -15.38
CA PRO A 365 -7.09 -16.09 -14.68
C PRO A 365 -6.75 -16.13 -13.18
N VAL A 366 -6.18 -15.08 -12.60
CA VAL A 366 -5.83 -15.06 -11.16
C VAL A 366 -7.08 -14.98 -10.28
N GLY A 367 -8.00 -14.08 -10.64
CA GLY A 367 -9.28 -13.88 -9.96
C GLY A 367 -10.46 -13.84 -10.95
N ASN A 368 -11.55 -13.24 -10.49
CA ASN A 368 -12.77 -13.06 -11.29
C ASN A 368 -12.92 -11.58 -11.72
N SER A 369 -13.85 -11.33 -12.63
CA SER A 369 -14.20 -9.99 -13.10
C SER A 369 -15.32 -9.35 -12.27
N PHE A 370 -15.21 -8.05 -11.99
CA PHE A 370 -16.25 -7.26 -11.32
C PHE A 370 -16.37 -5.88 -11.95
N THR A 371 -17.55 -5.27 -11.88
CA THR A 371 -17.68 -3.84 -12.13
C THR A 371 -17.03 -3.05 -11.00
N TYR A 372 -16.45 -1.89 -11.28
CA TYR A 372 -15.87 -1.05 -10.23
C TYR A 372 -16.90 -0.60 -9.18
N ARG A 373 -18.18 -0.49 -9.57
CA ARG A 373 -19.30 -0.24 -8.65
C ARG A 373 -19.39 -1.28 -7.53
N GLN A 374 -19.18 -2.56 -7.84
CA GLN A 374 -19.22 -3.64 -6.85
C GLN A 374 -18.04 -3.60 -5.88
N LEU A 375 -16.96 -2.91 -6.23
CA LEU A 375 -15.73 -2.88 -5.44
C LEU A 375 -15.67 -1.72 -4.42
N LEU A 376 -16.66 -0.84 -4.45
CA LEU A 376 -16.70 0.35 -3.59
C LEU A 376 -16.94 0.02 -2.11
N ASP A 377 -17.79 -0.97 -1.82
CA ASP A 377 -18.19 -1.32 -0.46
C ASP A 377 -17.51 -2.59 0.03
N THR A 378 -16.69 -2.45 1.09
CA THR A 378 -15.97 -3.57 1.70
C THR A 378 -16.89 -4.49 2.51
N VAL A 379 -18.14 -4.06 2.78
CA VAL A 379 -19.15 -4.83 3.53
C VAL A 379 -20.45 -5.02 2.72
N GLY A 380 -20.40 -4.81 1.40
CA GLY A 380 -21.54 -4.88 0.49
C GLY A 380 -21.89 -6.28 -0.05
N ASP A 381 -21.57 -7.34 0.71
CA ASP A 381 -21.72 -8.78 0.40
C ASP A 381 -20.73 -9.37 -0.61
N SER A 382 -20.74 -8.86 -1.85
CA SER A 382 -19.94 -9.44 -2.94
C SER A 382 -19.20 -8.39 -3.76
N PRO A 383 -17.89 -8.54 -3.96
CA PRO A 383 -17.07 -9.67 -3.52
C PRO A 383 -16.60 -9.57 -2.06
N PHE A 384 -16.82 -8.45 -1.38
CA PHE A 384 -16.11 -8.14 -0.14
C PHE A 384 -16.96 -8.34 1.12
N CYS A 385 -16.29 -8.84 2.15
CA CYS A 385 -16.80 -8.83 3.52
C CYS A 385 -15.67 -8.62 4.53
N PHE A 386 -15.15 -7.39 4.60
CA PHE A 386 -14.07 -7.05 5.53
C PHE A 386 -14.10 -5.59 6.02
N VAL A 387 -13.42 -5.37 7.14
CA VAL A 387 -13.16 -4.07 7.77
C VAL A 387 -11.71 -4.01 8.26
N TYR A 388 -11.26 -2.82 8.68
CA TYR A 388 -9.93 -2.60 9.26
C TYR A 388 -10.02 -2.16 10.72
N GLU A 389 -9.29 -2.82 11.61
CA GLU A 389 -9.11 -2.41 13.01
C GLU A 389 -7.89 -1.51 13.19
#